data_AF-A0A1W2Q6I2-F1
#
_entry.id   AF-A0A1W2Q6I2-F1
#
_cell.length_a   1.000
_cell.length_b   1.000
_cell.length_c   1.000
_cell.angle_alpha   90.00
_cell.angle_beta   90.00
_cell.angle_gamma   90.00
#
_symmetry.space_group_name_H-M   'P 1'
#
loop_
_entity.id
_entity.type
_entity.pdbx_description
1 polymer ?
#
loop_
_entity_poly.entity_id
_entity_poly.type
_entity_poly.pdbx_seq_one_letter_code
_entity_poly.pdbx_strand_id
1 'polypeptide(L)'
;MAPRVRVEGWEALACLRCRTPPARVPGHLVVMEEILAEELDDEEQLMRRHRKEKKELQAKIQGMKNAVPKNDKKRRKQLTEDVAKLEREMEQKHREELEQLKLTFKDSKIDSVAVNVSNLVLDSQPPRISKAQKRREKKAALEKEREERIAEAEIENLSGARHLESEKLAQILAARELEIKHIPSDGHCMYGALEDQLREQDSALTVATLRRQTAEYMQSHSDDFLPFLTNPNTGDMYTPEEFGKYCDDIVNTAAWGGQLELRALSHILKTPIEILQADAPPIIVGEEYPRNPLVLVYMRHAYGLGEHYNSVTRYLAFLISNWWKTPKAGPVT
;
A
#
# COMPACT_ATOMS: atom_id res chain seq x y z
N MET A 1 -19.82 48.39 -21.36
CA MET A 1 -18.54 48.37 -22.09
C MET A 1 -18.00 46.95 -22.04
N ALA A 2 -17.49 46.47 -23.17
CA ALA A 2 -16.92 45.13 -23.42
C ALA A 2 -15.74 44.77 -22.47
N PRO A 3 -15.23 43.51 -22.41
CA PRO A 3 -15.39 42.46 -23.42
C PRO A 3 -15.76 41.04 -22.95
N ARG A 4 -16.49 40.37 -23.84
CA ARG A 4 -16.51 38.90 -24.00
C ARG A 4 -15.20 38.48 -24.66
N VAL A 5 -14.47 37.56 -24.03
CA VAL A 5 -13.43 36.78 -24.71
C VAL A 5 -14.04 35.42 -25.03
N ARG A 6 -14.25 35.18 -26.32
CA ARG A 6 -14.64 33.90 -26.91
C ARG A 6 -13.34 33.21 -27.31
N VAL A 7 -13.05 32.06 -26.71
CA VAL A 7 -11.94 31.19 -27.14
C VAL A 7 -12.50 30.23 -28.17
N GLU A 8 -12.08 30.41 -29.42
CA GLU A 8 -12.40 29.54 -30.55
C GLU A 8 -11.34 28.43 -30.68
N GLY A 9 -11.82 27.22 -30.95
CA GLY A 9 -11.16 26.28 -31.86
C GLY A 9 -9.93 25.55 -31.33
N TRP A 10 -10.14 24.43 -30.64
CA TRP A 10 -9.37 23.23 -30.96
C TRP A 10 -10.29 22.26 -31.68
N GLU A 11 -10.23 22.33 -33.02
CA GLU A 11 -10.66 21.25 -33.88
C GLU A 11 -9.82 20.03 -33.53
N ALA A 12 -10.43 19.07 -32.83
CA ALA A 12 -9.88 17.74 -32.73
C ALA A 12 -9.71 17.20 -34.15
N LEU A 13 -8.46 16.99 -34.56
CA LEU A 13 -8.09 16.24 -35.73
C LEU A 13 -8.80 14.88 -35.66
N ALA A 14 -9.93 14.81 -36.36
CA ALA A 14 -10.68 13.60 -36.56
C ALA A 14 -9.77 12.64 -37.35
N CYS A 15 -9.19 11.67 -36.64
CA CYS A 15 -8.53 10.54 -37.25
C CYS A 15 -9.57 9.78 -38.09
N LEU A 16 -9.51 9.98 -39.41
CA LEU A 16 -10.43 9.51 -40.43
C LEU A 16 -10.44 7.98 -40.64
N ARG A 17 -10.10 7.17 -39.64
CA ARG A 17 -9.99 5.71 -39.80
C ARG A 17 -10.77 4.83 -38.83
N CYS A 18 -11.62 5.38 -37.97
CA CYS A 18 -12.49 4.57 -37.11
C CYS A 18 -13.96 4.95 -37.30
N ARG A 19 -14.56 4.46 -38.40
CA ARG A 19 -16.02 4.37 -38.55
C ARG A 19 -16.53 3.16 -37.78
N THR A 20 -16.73 3.28 -36.48
CA THR A 20 -17.65 2.38 -35.76
C THR A 20 -18.54 3.20 -34.83
N PRO A 21 -19.87 3.23 -35.05
CA PRO A 21 -20.80 3.92 -34.17
C PRO A 21 -20.86 3.22 -32.81
N PRO A 22 -21.24 3.94 -31.73
CA PRO A 22 -21.30 3.36 -30.39
C PRO A 22 -22.36 2.25 -30.36
N ALA A 23 -21.91 1.02 -30.16
CA ALA A 23 -22.78 -0.12 -29.97
C ALA A 23 -23.52 0.03 -28.62
N ARG A 24 -24.80 0.40 -28.72
CA ARG A 24 -25.77 0.38 -27.63
C ARG A 24 -26.33 -1.04 -27.55
N VAL A 25 -25.86 -1.86 -26.60
CA VAL A 25 -26.40 -3.21 -26.34
C VAL A 25 -26.31 -3.51 -24.85
N PRO A 26 -27.21 -4.35 -24.29
CA PRO A 26 -28.16 -3.90 -23.28
C PRO A 26 -27.71 -4.32 -21.89
N GLY A 27 -28.25 -3.64 -20.87
CA GLY A 27 -28.09 -4.01 -19.48
C GLY A 27 -28.53 -5.45 -19.26
N HIS A 28 -27.55 -6.35 -19.15
CA HIS A 28 -27.77 -7.67 -18.60
C HIS A 28 -27.87 -7.49 -17.09
N LEU A 29 -29.11 -7.50 -16.64
CA LEU A 29 -29.52 -7.78 -15.27
C LEU A 29 -28.81 -9.09 -14.88
N VAL A 30 -27.69 -8.98 -14.16
CA VAL A 30 -27.05 -10.15 -13.56
C VAL A 30 -28.03 -10.61 -12.50
N VAL A 31 -28.73 -11.69 -12.82
CA VAL A 31 -29.52 -12.47 -11.89
C VAL A 31 -28.56 -12.83 -10.76
N MET A 32 -28.70 -12.17 -9.61
CA MET A 32 -28.03 -12.59 -8.39
C MET A 32 -28.63 -13.96 -8.09
N GLU A 33 -27.90 -14.99 -8.50
CA GLU A 33 -28.15 -16.37 -8.15
C GLU A 33 -28.17 -16.42 -6.63
N GLU A 34 -29.38 -16.64 -6.11
CA GLU A 34 -29.73 -16.64 -4.70
C GLU A 34 -29.03 -17.86 -4.10
N ILE A 35 -27.78 -17.65 -3.66
CA ILE A 35 -27.02 -18.67 -2.94
C ILE A 35 -27.86 -19.00 -1.72
N LEU A 36 -28.38 -20.23 -1.74
CA LEU A 36 -29.00 -20.95 -0.64
C LEU A 36 -28.32 -20.51 0.65
N ALA A 37 -28.99 -19.63 1.39
CA ALA A 37 -28.66 -19.36 2.76
C ALA A 37 -28.89 -20.68 3.49
N GLU A 38 -27.87 -21.53 3.53
CA GLU A 38 -27.76 -22.55 4.56
C GLU A 38 -28.09 -21.82 5.86
N GLU A 39 -29.18 -22.24 6.51
CA GLU A 39 -29.62 -21.68 7.78
C GLU A 39 -28.48 -21.90 8.77
N LEU A 40 -27.60 -20.91 8.85
CA LEU A 40 -26.49 -20.88 9.79
C LEU A 40 -27.10 -21.06 11.17
N ASP A 41 -26.55 -21.98 11.95
CA ASP A 41 -26.96 -22.23 13.33
C ASP A 41 -27.03 -20.89 14.08
N ASP A 42 -28.06 -20.71 14.92
CA ASP A 42 -28.35 -19.43 15.58
C ASP A 42 -27.12 -18.88 16.35
N GLU A 43 -26.27 -19.79 16.85
CA GLU A 43 -25.00 -19.47 17.50
C GLU A 43 -23.99 -18.84 16.53
N GLU A 44 -23.85 -19.38 15.32
CA GLU A 44 -22.91 -18.84 14.32
C GLU A 44 -23.38 -17.46 13.81
N GLN A 45 -24.68 -17.26 13.61
CA GLN A 45 -25.23 -15.96 13.25
C GLN A 45 -24.97 -14.91 14.35
N LEU A 46 -25.16 -15.30 15.61
CA LEU A 46 -24.87 -14.43 16.76
C LEU A 46 -23.39 -14.08 16.84
N MET A 47 -22.50 -15.06 16.68
CA MET A 47 -21.05 -14.85 16.70
C MET A 47 -20.58 -13.96 15.54
N ARG A 48 -21.17 -14.08 14.35
CA ARG A 48 -20.87 -13.18 13.22
C ARG A 48 -21.34 -11.75 13.51
N ARG A 49 -22.47 -11.57 14.18
CA ARG A 49 -22.95 -10.25 14.64
C ARG A 49 -22.00 -9.64 15.66
N HIS A 50 -21.58 -10.41 16.66
CA HIS A 50 -20.59 -9.97 17.67
C HIS A 50 -19.29 -9.52 17.03
N ARG A 51 -18.80 -10.24 16.01
CA ARG A 51 -17.59 -9.85 15.26
C ARG A 51 -17.77 -8.53 14.52
N LYS A 52 -18.92 -8.27 13.92
CA LYS A 52 -19.22 -6.99 13.24
C LYS A 52 -19.31 -5.85 14.24
N GLU A 53 -20.06 -6.03 15.33
CA GLU A 53 -20.21 -5.00 16.37
C GLU A 53 -18.87 -4.66 17.06
N LYS A 54 -17.99 -5.64 17.26
CA LYS A 54 -16.63 -5.39 17.78
C LYS A 54 -15.79 -4.54 16.82
N LYS A 55 -15.88 -4.78 15.51
CA LYS A 55 -15.18 -3.97 14.50
C LYS A 55 -15.71 -2.54 14.47
N GLU A 56 -17.03 -2.36 14.54
CA GLU A 56 -17.66 -1.03 14.59
C GLU A 56 -17.29 -0.27 15.88
N LEU A 57 -17.26 -0.97 17.02
CA LEU A 57 -16.81 -0.38 18.29
C LEU A 57 -15.35 0.08 18.19
N GLN A 58 -14.46 -0.72 17.62
CA GLN A 58 -13.05 -0.34 17.43
C GLN A 58 -12.91 0.89 16.53
N ALA A 59 -13.65 0.95 15.41
CA ALA A 59 -13.67 2.12 14.54
C ALA A 59 -14.16 3.38 15.29
N LYS A 60 -15.19 3.24 16.15
CA LYS A 60 -15.68 4.32 17.01
C LYS A 60 -14.62 4.76 18.04
N ILE A 61 -13.95 3.82 18.70
CA ILE A 61 -12.85 4.11 19.66
C ILE A 61 -11.72 4.87 18.97
N GLN A 62 -11.35 4.46 17.75
CA GLN A 62 -10.33 5.15 16.97
C GLN A 62 -10.75 6.57 16.60
N GLY A 63 -12.01 6.78 16.19
CA GLY A 63 -12.58 8.10 15.97
C GLY A 63 -12.52 8.99 17.22
N MET A 64 -12.87 8.45 18.38
CA MET A 64 -12.79 9.18 19.66
C MET A 64 -11.34 9.51 20.06
N LYS A 65 -10.38 8.61 19.81
CA LYS A 65 -8.94 8.84 20.01
C LYS A 65 -8.40 9.97 19.13
N ASN A 66 -8.84 10.03 17.87
CA ASN A 66 -8.42 11.06 16.92
C ASN A 66 -9.04 12.43 17.24
N ALA A 67 -10.26 12.46 17.80
CA ALA A 67 -10.95 13.70 18.19
C ALA A 67 -10.36 14.39 19.44
N VAL A 68 -9.48 13.71 20.18
CA VAL A 68 -8.84 14.24 21.39
C VAL A 68 -7.35 14.50 21.15
N PRO A 69 -6.91 15.78 21.10
CA PRO A 69 -5.51 16.14 20.92
C PRO A 69 -4.58 15.51 21.98
N LYS A 70 -3.34 15.22 21.60
CA LYS A 70 -2.38 14.51 22.48
C LYS A 70 -2.05 15.26 23.79
N ASN A 71 -2.17 16.58 23.78
CA ASN A 71 -1.78 17.45 24.90
C ASN A 71 -2.89 17.66 25.94
N ASP A 72 -4.16 17.36 25.61
CA ASP A 72 -5.28 17.59 26.52
C ASP A 72 -5.44 16.42 27.52
N LYS A 73 -4.74 16.53 28.66
CA LYS A 73 -4.75 15.51 29.72
C LYS A 73 -6.14 15.23 30.30
N LYS A 74 -7.00 16.26 30.42
CA LYS A 74 -8.34 16.10 31.03
C LYS A 74 -9.27 15.35 30.10
N ARG A 75 -9.33 15.75 28.82
CA ARG A 75 -10.14 15.05 27.81
C ARG A 75 -9.64 13.64 27.54
N ARG A 76 -8.33 13.40 27.65
CA ARG A 76 -7.76 12.05 27.56
C ARG A 76 -8.19 11.12 28.69
N LYS A 77 -8.21 11.60 29.93
CA LYS A 77 -8.69 10.80 31.05
C LYS A 77 -10.16 10.42 30.85
N GLN A 78 -11.00 11.38 30.46
CA GLN A 78 -12.41 11.12 30.14
C GLN A 78 -12.54 10.12 28.99
N LEU A 79 -11.75 10.27 27.92
CA LEU A 79 -11.73 9.33 26.80
C LEU A 79 -11.39 7.91 27.25
N THR A 80 -10.40 7.72 28.13
CA THR A 80 -10.06 6.40 28.66
C THR A 80 -11.21 5.79 29.45
N GLU A 81 -11.90 6.58 30.27
CA GLU A 81 -13.08 6.14 31.02
C GLU A 81 -14.26 5.78 30.09
N ASP A 82 -14.49 6.58 29.05
CA ASP A 82 -15.54 6.35 28.07
C ASP A 82 -15.28 5.09 27.23
N VAL A 83 -14.03 4.88 26.79
CA VAL A 83 -13.62 3.67 26.06
C VAL A 83 -13.82 2.44 26.94
N ALA A 84 -13.35 2.48 28.19
CA ALA A 84 -13.52 1.37 29.12
C ALA A 84 -15.00 1.09 29.44
N LYS A 85 -15.86 2.13 29.43
CA LYS A 85 -17.31 1.97 29.59
C LYS A 85 -17.93 1.30 28.37
N LEU A 86 -17.62 1.77 27.15
CA LEU A 86 -18.16 1.19 25.91
C LEU A 86 -17.74 -0.27 25.72
N GLU A 87 -16.48 -0.61 26.03
CA GLU A 87 -15.99 -1.99 25.95
C GLU A 87 -16.71 -2.91 26.95
N ARG A 88 -16.94 -2.45 28.18
CA ARG A 88 -17.71 -3.20 29.19
C ARG A 88 -19.17 -3.41 28.80
N GLU A 89 -19.84 -2.37 28.32
CA GLU A 89 -21.24 -2.45 27.87
C GLU A 89 -21.38 -3.43 26.71
N MET A 90 -20.44 -3.42 25.77
CA MET A 90 -20.44 -4.35 24.63
C MET A 90 -20.17 -5.79 25.05
N GLU A 91 -19.21 -6.03 25.94
CA GLU A 91 -18.94 -7.37 26.46
C GLU A 91 -20.10 -7.92 27.29
N GLN A 92 -20.75 -7.06 28.10
CA GLN A 92 -21.94 -7.44 28.85
C GLN A 92 -23.09 -7.84 27.93
N LYS A 93 -23.38 -7.02 26.91
CA LYS A 93 -24.41 -7.34 25.90
C LYS A 93 -24.14 -8.68 25.23
N HIS A 94 -22.90 -8.92 24.79
CA HIS A 94 -22.54 -10.19 24.13
C HIS A 94 -22.66 -11.39 25.06
N ARG A 95 -22.33 -11.22 26.34
CA ARG A 95 -22.48 -12.26 27.35
C ARG A 95 -23.96 -12.60 27.59
N GLU A 96 -24.80 -11.59 27.74
CA GLU A 96 -26.25 -11.74 27.93
C GLU A 96 -26.91 -12.42 26.73
N GLU A 97 -26.54 -12.04 25.50
CA GLU A 97 -27.06 -12.67 24.28
C GLU A 97 -26.65 -14.15 24.16
N LEU A 98 -25.41 -14.50 24.54
CA LEU A 98 -24.95 -15.89 24.56
C LEU A 98 -25.63 -16.72 25.65
N GLU A 99 -25.91 -16.11 26.81
CA GLU A 99 -26.66 -16.76 27.88
C GLU A 99 -28.13 -16.96 27.49
N GLN A 100 -28.76 -15.97 26.86
CA GLN A 100 -30.12 -16.07 26.35
C GLN A 100 -30.24 -17.16 25.29
N LEU A 101 -29.30 -17.23 24.35
CA LEU A 101 -29.30 -18.28 23.34
C LEU A 101 -29.15 -19.68 23.97
N LYS A 102 -28.31 -19.82 25.00
CA LYS A 102 -28.18 -21.09 25.75
C LYS A 102 -29.47 -21.48 26.48
N LEU A 103 -30.26 -20.51 26.95
CA LEU A 103 -31.55 -20.77 27.59
C LEU A 103 -32.60 -21.20 26.56
N THR A 104 -32.68 -20.54 25.40
CA THR A 104 -33.60 -20.95 24.32
C THR A 104 -33.28 -22.35 23.82
N PHE A 105 -32.00 -22.73 23.69
CA PHE A 105 -31.61 -24.11 23.35
C PHE A 105 -32.03 -25.15 24.41
N LYS A 106 -32.16 -24.75 25.69
CA LYS A 106 -32.68 -25.64 26.74
C LYS A 106 -34.19 -25.74 26.69
N ASP A 107 -34.89 -24.63 26.45
CA ASP A 107 -36.36 -24.61 26.38
C ASP A 107 -36.90 -25.33 25.13
N SER A 108 -36.21 -25.26 23.98
CA SER A 108 -36.57 -26.03 22.78
C SER A 108 -36.44 -27.55 22.95
N LYS A 109 -35.72 -28.03 23.97
CA LYS A 109 -35.68 -29.45 24.34
C LYS A 109 -36.77 -29.85 25.34
N ILE A 110 -37.51 -28.89 25.91
CA ILE A 110 -38.50 -29.11 26.97
C ILE A 110 -39.92 -28.78 26.46
N ASP A 111 -40.20 -29.16 25.21
CA ASP A 111 -41.58 -29.41 24.75
C ASP A 111 -42.03 -30.86 25.07
N SER A 112 -41.44 -31.44 26.12
CA SER A 112 -41.87 -32.70 26.72
C SER A 112 -41.96 -32.53 28.24
N VAL A 113 -43.20 -32.36 28.70
CA VAL A 113 -43.71 -32.63 30.06
C VAL A 113 -43.24 -31.69 31.18
N ALA A 114 -44.09 -30.68 31.41
CA ALA A 114 -44.68 -30.30 32.70
C ALA A 114 -43.84 -30.43 33.99
N VAL A 115 -43.61 -29.24 34.58
CA VAL A 115 -43.69 -28.93 36.02
C VAL A 115 -42.80 -29.78 36.96
N ASN A 116 -41.65 -29.23 37.31
CA ASN A 116 -41.41 -28.87 38.70
C ASN A 116 -40.21 -27.93 38.84
N VAL A 117 -40.52 -26.75 39.36
CA VAL A 117 -39.57 -25.82 39.95
C VAL A 117 -38.85 -26.56 41.08
N SER A 118 -37.60 -26.92 40.85
CA SER A 118 -36.67 -27.26 41.91
C SER A 118 -35.39 -26.53 41.63
N ASN A 119 -35.19 -25.46 42.41
CA ASN A 119 -33.92 -24.78 42.65
C ASN A 119 -32.84 -25.82 42.98
N LEU A 120 -32.29 -26.46 41.96
CA LEU A 120 -30.99 -27.07 42.05
C LEU A 120 -30.02 -25.93 41.84
N VAL A 121 -29.69 -25.30 42.98
CA VAL A 121 -28.41 -24.67 43.25
C VAL A 121 -27.35 -25.72 42.95
N LEU A 122 -27.07 -25.93 41.67
CA LEU A 122 -25.91 -26.67 41.22
C LEU A 122 -24.75 -25.73 41.49
N ASP A 123 -24.28 -25.85 42.73
CA ASP A 123 -22.93 -25.53 43.17
C ASP A 123 -21.99 -26.22 42.18
N SER A 124 -21.79 -25.55 41.07
CA SER A 124 -21.05 -26.02 39.91
C SER A 124 -19.61 -25.80 40.30
N GLN A 125 -19.10 -26.73 41.10
CA GLN A 125 -17.66 -26.87 41.28
C GLN A 125 -17.05 -26.86 39.87
N PRO A 126 -16.17 -25.91 39.55
CA PRO A 126 -15.67 -25.76 38.20
C PRO A 126 -15.05 -27.09 37.76
N PRO A 127 -15.45 -27.66 36.61
CA PRO A 127 -14.94 -28.94 36.17
C PRO A 127 -13.42 -28.89 36.15
N ARG A 128 -12.79 -29.91 36.76
CA ARG A 128 -11.32 -30.01 36.86
C ARG A 128 -10.72 -30.02 35.45
N ILE A 129 -10.24 -28.86 35.01
CA ILE A 129 -9.61 -28.65 33.70
C ILE A 129 -8.45 -29.64 33.56
N SER A 130 -8.48 -30.43 32.49
CA SER A 130 -7.40 -31.40 32.24
C SER A 130 -6.07 -30.67 31.94
N LYS A 131 -4.93 -31.27 32.30
CA LYS A 131 -3.61 -30.73 31.95
C LYS A 131 -3.45 -30.49 30.44
N ALA A 132 -4.11 -31.31 29.60
CA ALA A 132 -4.12 -31.15 28.15
C ALA A 132 -4.94 -29.94 27.69
N GLN A 133 -6.10 -29.71 28.30
CA GLN A 133 -6.94 -28.55 28.03
C GLN A 133 -6.24 -27.25 28.43
N LYS A 134 -5.61 -27.20 29.62
CA LYS A 134 -4.80 -26.04 30.03
C LYS A 134 -3.65 -25.73 29.07
N ARG A 135 -3.03 -26.75 28.46
CA ARG A 135 -2.00 -26.57 27.41
C ARG A 135 -2.57 -26.01 26.12
N ARG A 136 -3.76 -26.46 25.69
CA ARG A 136 -4.46 -25.94 24.51
C ARG A 136 -4.92 -24.50 24.71
N GLU A 137 -5.51 -24.19 25.87
CA GLU A 137 -5.94 -22.83 26.25
C GLU A 137 -4.76 -21.86 26.31
N LYS A 138 -3.63 -22.26 26.91
CA LYS A 138 -2.41 -21.43 26.93
C LYS A 138 -1.87 -21.16 25.52
N LYS A 139 -1.89 -22.17 24.63
CA LYS A 139 -1.47 -22.01 23.22
C LYS A 139 -2.42 -21.05 22.48
N ALA A 140 -3.73 -21.24 22.64
CA ALA A 140 -4.74 -20.39 22.02
C ALA A 140 -4.67 -18.94 22.52
N ALA A 141 -4.42 -18.72 23.82
CA ALA A 141 -4.25 -17.38 24.39
C ALA A 141 -3.00 -16.67 23.81
N LEU A 142 -1.88 -17.37 23.69
CA LEU A 142 -0.65 -16.81 23.11
C LEU A 142 -0.80 -16.50 21.61
N GLU A 143 -1.49 -17.37 20.87
CA GLU A 143 -1.80 -17.16 19.45
C GLU A 143 -2.72 -15.96 19.25
N LYS A 144 -3.76 -15.85 20.08
CA LYS A 144 -4.66 -14.68 20.11
C LYS A 144 -3.90 -13.39 20.43
N GLU A 145 -3.04 -13.38 21.44
CA GLU A 145 -2.21 -12.21 21.78
C GLU A 145 -1.26 -11.83 20.62
N ARG A 146 -0.72 -12.83 19.92
CA ARG A 146 0.12 -12.59 18.73
C ARG A 146 -0.69 -11.96 17.60
N GLU A 147 -1.90 -12.45 17.34
CA GLU A 147 -2.80 -11.88 16.34
C GLU A 147 -3.26 -10.46 16.70
N GLU A 148 -3.59 -10.22 17.97
CA GLU A 148 -3.96 -8.88 18.47
C GLU A 148 -2.81 -7.88 18.28
N ARG A 149 -1.55 -8.28 18.53
CA ARG A 149 -0.38 -7.42 18.26
C ARG A 149 -0.14 -7.16 16.79
N ILE A 150 -0.38 -8.14 15.92
CA ILE A 150 -0.27 -7.96 14.46
C ILE A 150 -1.34 -6.97 13.98
N ALA A 151 -2.58 -7.12 14.46
CA ALA A 151 -3.69 -6.24 14.10
C ALA A 151 -3.46 -4.79 14.58
N GLU A 152 -2.95 -4.59 15.79
CA GLU A 152 -2.59 -3.25 16.28
C GLU A 152 -1.51 -2.60 15.42
N ALA A 153 -0.45 -3.35 15.06
CA ALA A 153 0.61 -2.86 14.19
C ALA A 153 0.11 -2.53 12.78
N GLU A 154 -0.82 -3.30 12.22
CA GLU A 154 -1.46 -3.00 10.93
C GLU A 154 -2.25 -1.69 10.99
N ILE A 155 -3.01 -1.45 12.07
CA ILE A 155 -3.76 -0.20 12.26
C ILE A 155 -2.81 1.00 12.37
N GLU A 156 -1.71 0.87 13.11
CA GLU A 156 -0.71 1.94 13.20
C GLU A 156 -0.07 2.23 11.84
N ASN A 157 0.26 1.17 11.09
CA ASN A 157 0.87 1.26 9.76
C ASN A 157 -0.01 2.00 8.74
N LEU A 158 -1.34 1.92 8.83
CA LEU A 158 -2.26 2.68 7.97
C LEU A 158 -2.08 4.20 8.09
N SER A 159 -1.72 4.68 9.27
CA SER A 159 -1.41 6.10 9.50
C SER A 159 0.08 6.43 9.37
N GLY A 160 0.91 5.42 9.09
CA GLY A 160 2.35 5.53 9.00
C GLY A 160 2.80 6.28 7.75
N ALA A 161 3.96 6.93 7.84
CA ALA A 161 4.54 7.71 6.75
C ALA A 161 4.68 6.90 5.44
N ARG A 162 4.99 5.60 5.55
CA ARG A 162 5.07 4.68 4.41
C ARG A 162 3.74 4.53 3.67
N HIS A 163 2.64 4.34 4.39
CA HIS A 163 1.32 4.15 3.78
C HIS A 163 0.87 5.44 3.08
N LEU A 164 1.00 6.58 3.75
CA LEU A 164 0.68 7.89 3.18
C LEU A 164 1.51 8.22 1.93
N GLU A 165 2.81 7.91 1.95
CA GLU A 165 3.68 8.07 0.78
C GLU A 165 3.23 7.18 -0.38
N SER A 166 2.91 5.92 -0.09
CA SER A 166 2.47 4.95 -1.10
C SER A 166 1.13 5.33 -1.72
N GLU A 167 0.19 5.83 -0.91
CA GLU A 167 -1.12 6.30 -1.37
C GLU A 167 -0.98 7.54 -2.28
N LYS A 168 -0.18 8.53 -1.88
CA LYS A 168 0.09 9.72 -2.70
C LYS A 168 0.72 9.36 -4.04
N LEU A 169 1.74 8.51 -4.03
CA LEU A 169 2.39 8.04 -5.26
C LEU A 169 1.42 7.26 -6.15
N ALA A 170 0.58 6.40 -5.57
CA ALA A 170 -0.45 5.68 -6.32
C ALA A 170 -1.42 6.65 -7.01
N GLN A 171 -1.83 7.74 -6.35
CA GLN A 171 -2.67 8.78 -6.97
C GLN A 171 -1.95 9.52 -8.10
N ILE A 172 -0.68 9.92 -7.90
CA ILE A 172 0.13 10.59 -8.92
C ILE A 172 0.31 9.70 -10.16
N LEU A 173 0.61 8.42 -9.95
CA LEU A 173 0.84 7.44 -11.03
C LEU A 173 -0.46 7.09 -11.75
N ALA A 174 -1.57 6.88 -11.01
CA ALA A 174 -2.87 6.60 -11.61
C ALA A 174 -3.35 7.73 -12.54
N ALA A 175 -3.12 8.99 -12.15
CA ALA A 175 -3.42 10.16 -13.01
C ALA A 175 -2.62 10.19 -14.31
N ARG A 176 -1.52 9.42 -14.38
CA ARG A 176 -0.64 9.28 -15.56
C ARG A 176 -0.76 7.92 -16.25
N GLU A 177 -1.71 7.09 -15.84
CA GLU A 177 -1.87 5.70 -16.32
C GLU A 177 -0.60 4.85 -16.11
N LEU A 178 0.08 5.06 -14.98
CA LEU A 178 1.27 4.34 -14.56
C LEU A 178 1.03 3.58 -13.25
N GLU A 179 1.87 2.59 -12.97
CA GLU A 179 1.99 1.94 -11.68
C GLU A 179 3.47 1.73 -11.30
N ILE A 180 3.75 1.55 -10.00
CA ILE A 180 5.10 1.28 -9.52
C ILE A 180 5.53 -0.11 -9.96
N LYS A 181 6.68 -0.19 -10.63
CA LYS A 181 7.37 -1.45 -10.90
C LYS A 181 8.53 -1.60 -9.94
N HIS A 182 8.36 -2.50 -8.98
CA HIS A 182 9.29 -2.67 -7.87
C HIS A 182 10.68 -3.14 -8.35
N ILE A 183 11.71 -2.43 -7.91
CA ILE A 183 13.12 -2.77 -8.13
C ILE A 183 13.71 -3.34 -6.83
N PRO A 184 14.56 -4.39 -6.89
CA PRO A 184 15.22 -4.95 -5.71
C PRO A 184 15.99 -3.89 -4.88
N SER A 185 15.96 -4.04 -3.56
CA SER A 185 16.63 -3.15 -2.59
C SER A 185 18.08 -3.60 -2.32
N ASP A 186 18.93 -3.57 -3.35
CA ASP A 186 20.30 -4.11 -3.34
C ASP A 186 21.41 -3.04 -3.43
N GLY A 187 21.07 -1.75 -3.27
CA GLY A 187 22.01 -0.63 -3.44
C GLY A 187 22.27 -0.25 -4.92
N HIS A 188 21.70 -0.99 -5.86
CA HIS A 188 21.72 -0.67 -7.29
C HIS A 188 20.38 -0.10 -7.79
N CYS A 189 19.40 0.13 -6.90
CA CYS A 189 18.02 0.43 -7.27
C CYS A 189 17.85 1.60 -8.27
N MET A 190 18.60 2.70 -8.13
CA MET A 190 18.56 3.82 -9.08
C MET A 190 18.97 3.38 -10.50
N TYR A 191 20.10 2.67 -10.60
CA TYR A 191 20.59 2.14 -11.87
C TYR A 191 19.70 1.01 -12.40
N GLY A 192 19.17 0.16 -11.53
CA GLY A 192 18.26 -0.93 -11.89
C GLY A 192 16.92 -0.41 -12.42
N ALA A 193 16.41 0.70 -11.86
CA ALA A 193 15.22 1.36 -12.38
C ALA A 193 15.46 1.96 -13.77
N LEU A 194 16.65 2.53 -14.01
CA LEU A 194 17.02 3.03 -15.35
C LEU A 194 17.24 1.91 -16.36
N GLU A 195 17.95 0.84 -15.98
CA GLU A 195 18.11 -0.37 -16.81
C GLU A 195 16.73 -0.92 -17.22
N ASP A 196 15.78 -0.94 -16.28
CA ASP A 196 14.41 -1.37 -16.56
C ASP A 196 13.68 -0.47 -17.55
N GLN A 197 13.72 0.85 -17.36
CA GLN A 197 13.13 1.83 -18.29
C GLN A 197 13.78 1.77 -19.68
N LEU A 198 15.10 1.60 -19.75
CA LEU A 198 15.87 1.51 -20.99
C LEU A 198 15.54 0.23 -21.77
N ARG A 199 15.30 -0.88 -21.07
CA ARG A 199 14.88 -2.14 -21.69
C ARG A 199 13.51 -2.04 -22.36
N GLU A 200 12.59 -1.24 -21.81
CA GLU A 200 11.31 -0.93 -22.46
C GLU A 200 11.47 -0.07 -23.74
N GLN A 201 12.65 0.56 -23.92
CA GLN A 201 13.03 1.31 -25.12
C GLN A 201 14.02 0.54 -26.02
N ASP A 202 14.05 -0.80 -25.92
CA ASP A 202 14.93 -1.69 -26.68
C ASP A 202 16.44 -1.43 -26.49
N SER A 203 16.83 -0.85 -25.35
CA SER A 203 18.24 -0.64 -25.00
C SER A 203 18.74 -1.73 -24.05
N ALA A 204 19.87 -2.35 -24.40
CA ALA A 204 20.49 -3.44 -23.63
C ALA A 204 21.56 -2.94 -22.63
N LEU A 205 21.47 -1.69 -22.18
CA LEU A 205 22.41 -1.12 -21.21
C LEU A 205 22.17 -1.73 -19.83
N THR A 206 23.22 -2.32 -19.26
CA THR A 206 23.17 -2.96 -17.95
C THR A 206 23.52 -2.01 -16.81
N VAL A 207 23.14 -2.33 -15.57
CA VAL A 207 23.59 -1.59 -14.36
C VAL A 207 25.12 -1.36 -14.35
N ALA A 208 25.90 -2.39 -14.65
CA ALA A 208 27.37 -2.30 -14.71
C ALA A 208 27.86 -1.34 -15.81
N THR A 209 27.14 -1.29 -16.94
CA THR A 209 27.41 -0.34 -18.02
C THR A 209 27.08 1.08 -17.65
N LEU A 210 25.91 1.30 -17.05
CA LEU A 210 25.48 2.61 -16.60
C LEU A 210 26.44 3.18 -15.54
N ARG A 211 26.85 2.38 -14.55
CA ARG A 211 27.83 2.79 -13.52
C ARG A 211 29.16 3.24 -14.12
N ARG A 212 29.74 2.42 -15.01
CA ARG A 212 31.00 2.77 -15.67
C ARG A 212 30.88 4.05 -16.51
N GLN A 213 29.84 4.15 -17.35
CA GLN A 213 29.64 5.34 -18.18
C GLN A 213 29.44 6.59 -17.31
N THR A 214 28.76 6.46 -16.17
CA THR A 214 28.59 7.55 -15.21
C THR A 214 29.94 8.04 -14.69
N ALA A 215 30.78 7.13 -14.20
CA ALA A 215 32.11 7.47 -13.71
C ALA A 215 33.03 8.05 -14.81
N GLU A 216 33.01 7.50 -16.03
CA GLU A 216 33.76 8.02 -17.18
C GLU A 216 33.30 9.43 -17.57
N TYR A 217 31.99 9.68 -17.55
CA TYR A 217 31.42 10.99 -17.85
C TYR A 217 31.79 12.03 -16.78
N MET A 218 31.62 11.69 -15.50
CA MET A 218 31.98 12.57 -14.39
C MET A 218 33.46 12.92 -14.39
N GLN A 219 34.35 11.95 -14.66
CA GLN A 219 35.80 12.21 -14.79
C GLN A 219 36.14 13.14 -15.95
N SER A 220 35.45 13.02 -17.09
CA SER A 220 35.71 13.85 -18.27
C SER A 220 35.08 15.25 -18.19
N HIS A 221 34.22 15.50 -17.20
CA HIS A 221 33.49 16.75 -16.98
C HIS A 221 33.58 17.19 -15.50
N SER A 222 34.73 16.97 -14.86
CA SER A 222 34.90 17.15 -13.41
C SER A 222 34.46 18.53 -12.90
N ASP A 223 34.71 19.58 -13.68
CA ASP A 223 34.34 20.97 -13.35
C ASP A 223 32.82 21.16 -13.16
N ASP A 224 31.99 20.33 -13.81
CA ASP A 224 30.52 20.38 -13.69
C ASP A 224 30.01 19.72 -12.39
N PHE A 225 30.83 18.87 -11.74
CA PHE A 225 30.44 18.07 -10.58
C PHE A 225 31.14 18.45 -9.28
N LEU A 226 32.43 18.82 -9.36
CA LEU A 226 33.24 19.17 -8.20
C LEU A 226 32.60 20.22 -7.26
N PRO A 227 31.95 21.31 -7.76
CA PRO A 227 31.31 22.30 -6.90
C PRO A 227 30.22 21.75 -5.96
N PHE A 228 29.71 20.55 -6.22
CA PHE A 228 28.63 19.92 -5.46
C PHE A 228 29.10 18.73 -4.60
N LEU A 229 30.39 18.41 -4.63
CA LEU A 229 31.00 17.32 -3.87
C LEU A 229 31.86 17.88 -2.74
N THR A 230 31.41 17.70 -1.49
CA THR A 230 32.09 18.19 -0.30
C THR A 230 32.46 17.07 0.66
N ASN A 231 33.66 17.10 1.24
CA ASN A 231 34.09 16.15 2.24
C ASN A 231 33.25 16.33 3.52
N PRO A 232 32.55 15.28 4.00
CA PRO A 232 31.65 15.42 5.16
C PRO A 232 32.39 15.75 6.46
N ASN A 233 33.69 15.49 6.55
CA ASN A 233 34.49 15.76 7.74
C ASN A 233 35.09 17.17 7.76
N THR A 234 35.51 17.68 6.60
CA THR A 234 36.17 19.00 6.51
C THR A 234 35.23 20.11 6.04
N GLY A 235 34.19 19.76 5.29
CA GLY A 235 33.29 20.70 4.62
C GLY A 235 33.87 21.30 3.33
N ASP A 236 35.11 20.97 2.98
CA ASP A 236 35.78 21.46 1.78
C ASP A 236 35.29 20.72 0.53
N MET A 237 35.45 21.33 -0.63
CA MET A 237 35.25 20.65 -1.91
C MET A 237 36.22 19.46 -2.05
N TYR A 238 35.78 18.43 -2.77
CA TYR A 238 36.64 17.28 -3.06
C TYR A 238 37.91 17.71 -3.79
N THR A 239 39.03 17.16 -3.33
CA THR A 239 40.29 17.14 -4.07
C THR A 239 40.17 16.26 -5.32
N PRO A 240 41.03 16.45 -6.34
CA PRO A 240 41.09 15.55 -7.49
C PRO A 240 41.22 14.07 -7.12
N GLU A 241 41.97 13.76 -6.06
CA GLU A 241 42.16 12.41 -5.55
C GLU A 241 40.87 11.84 -4.92
N GLU A 242 40.15 12.63 -4.11
CA GLU A 242 38.86 12.23 -3.54
C GLU A 242 37.79 12.05 -4.63
N PHE A 243 37.81 12.91 -5.65
CA PHE A 243 36.93 12.77 -6.81
C PHE A 243 37.24 11.52 -7.64
N GLY A 244 38.51 11.19 -7.83
CA GLY A 244 38.93 9.92 -8.45
C GLY A 244 38.38 8.72 -7.69
N LYS A 245 38.56 8.71 -6.36
CA LYS A 245 38.00 7.67 -5.49
C LYS A 245 36.47 7.58 -5.57
N TYR A 246 35.78 8.72 -5.62
CA TYR A 246 34.33 8.76 -5.78
C TYR A 246 33.87 8.09 -7.09
N CYS A 247 34.56 8.38 -8.19
CA CYS A 247 34.30 7.75 -9.48
C CYS A 247 34.61 6.24 -9.43
N ASP A 248 35.68 5.83 -8.76
CA ASP A 248 35.98 4.41 -8.54
C ASP A 248 34.90 3.71 -7.72
N ASP A 249 34.37 4.36 -6.68
CA ASP A 249 33.31 3.83 -5.83
C ASP A 249 31.99 3.65 -6.61
N ILE A 250 31.66 4.56 -7.53
CA ILE A 250 30.50 4.42 -8.44
C ILE A 250 30.59 3.11 -9.24
N VAL A 251 31.77 2.76 -9.74
CA VAL A 251 31.96 1.57 -10.60
C VAL A 251 32.04 0.29 -9.78
N ASN A 252 32.81 0.30 -8.70
CA ASN A 252 33.26 -0.92 -8.03
C ASN A 252 32.43 -1.29 -6.80
N THR A 253 31.48 -0.45 -6.39
CA THR A 253 30.67 -0.71 -5.19
C THR A 253 29.17 -0.53 -5.43
N ALA A 254 28.38 -0.90 -4.43
CA ALA A 254 26.95 -0.59 -4.36
C ALA A 254 26.69 0.79 -3.72
N ALA A 255 27.62 1.74 -3.85
CA ALA A 255 27.41 3.12 -3.43
C ALA A 255 26.11 3.66 -4.05
N TRP A 256 25.34 4.36 -3.21
CA TRP A 256 24.05 4.93 -3.59
C TRP A 256 24.29 6.04 -4.61
N GLY A 257 23.56 5.97 -5.72
CA GLY A 257 23.51 7.08 -6.67
C GLY A 257 22.46 8.09 -6.27
N GLY A 258 22.64 9.33 -6.70
CA GLY A 258 21.71 10.43 -6.47
C GLY A 258 21.69 11.40 -7.65
N GLN A 259 21.52 12.69 -7.34
CA GLN A 259 21.26 13.71 -8.36
C GLN A 259 22.42 13.91 -9.35
N LEU A 260 23.67 13.79 -8.89
CA LEU A 260 24.85 13.98 -9.74
C LEU A 260 24.96 12.86 -10.78
N GLU A 261 24.75 11.60 -10.35
CA GLU A 261 24.76 10.45 -11.24
C GLU A 261 23.60 10.54 -12.24
N LEU A 262 22.41 10.94 -11.80
CA LEU A 262 21.26 11.16 -12.69
C LEU A 262 21.53 12.26 -13.73
N ARG A 263 22.24 13.33 -13.36
CA ARG A 263 22.66 14.38 -14.30
C ARG A 263 23.63 13.84 -15.34
N ALA A 264 24.66 13.12 -14.91
CA ALA A 264 25.60 12.45 -15.82
C ALA A 264 24.89 11.47 -16.76
N LEU A 265 24.01 10.63 -16.22
CA LEU A 265 23.24 9.65 -16.99
C LEU A 265 22.32 10.30 -18.00
N SER A 266 21.68 11.42 -17.66
CA SER A 266 20.87 12.16 -18.62
C SER A 266 21.71 12.66 -19.81
N HIS A 267 22.92 13.14 -19.57
CA HIS A 267 23.85 13.54 -20.64
C HIS A 267 24.34 12.36 -21.49
N ILE A 268 24.71 11.25 -20.85
CA ILE A 268 25.16 10.02 -21.52
C ILE A 268 24.06 9.47 -22.45
N LEU A 269 22.83 9.38 -21.92
CA LEU A 269 21.68 8.83 -22.64
C LEU A 269 21.02 9.85 -23.57
N LYS A 270 21.39 11.13 -23.47
CA LYS A 270 20.74 12.26 -24.16
C LYS A 270 19.22 12.22 -24.03
N THR A 271 18.76 11.93 -22.82
CA THR A 271 17.35 11.67 -22.51
C THR A 271 17.02 12.29 -21.15
N PRO A 272 15.89 13.01 -21.02
CA PRO A 272 15.49 13.52 -19.71
C PRO A 272 15.17 12.36 -18.75
N ILE A 273 15.35 12.60 -17.45
CA ILE A 273 14.94 11.67 -16.39
C ILE A 273 13.96 12.42 -15.48
N GLU A 274 12.73 11.93 -15.38
CA GLU A 274 11.70 12.48 -14.50
C GLU A 274 11.59 11.61 -13.23
N ILE A 275 11.65 12.24 -12.07
CA ILE A 275 11.62 11.59 -10.77
C ILE A 275 10.34 12.00 -10.06
N LEU A 276 9.44 11.04 -9.84
CA LEU A 276 8.17 11.21 -9.14
C LEU A 276 8.35 10.93 -7.64
N GLN A 277 7.80 11.78 -6.80
CA GLN A 277 7.88 11.69 -5.34
C GLN A 277 6.55 12.15 -4.71
N ALA A 278 6.27 11.73 -3.48
CA ALA A 278 4.97 11.95 -2.85
C ALA A 278 4.69 13.41 -2.44
N ASP A 279 5.69 14.09 -1.89
CA ASP A 279 5.50 15.35 -1.17
C ASP A 279 6.03 16.59 -1.90
N ALA A 280 6.47 16.43 -3.14
CA ALA A 280 7.00 17.52 -3.96
C ALA A 280 6.70 17.28 -5.45
N PRO A 281 6.71 18.35 -6.28
CA PRO A 281 6.60 18.21 -7.72
C PRO A 281 7.68 17.26 -8.30
N PRO A 282 7.42 16.69 -9.49
CA PRO A 282 8.43 15.92 -10.21
C PRO A 282 9.71 16.72 -10.41
N ILE A 283 10.85 16.07 -10.21
CA ILE A 283 12.16 16.63 -10.56
C ILE A 283 12.50 16.13 -11.95
N ILE A 284 12.79 17.04 -12.88
CA ILE A 284 13.22 16.69 -14.23
C ILE A 284 14.69 17.05 -14.37
N VAL A 285 15.50 16.07 -14.77
CA VAL A 285 16.92 16.24 -15.05
C VAL A 285 17.12 16.07 -16.55
N GLY A 286 17.80 17.01 -17.20
CA GLY A 286 18.08 16.93 -18.63
C GLY A 286 17.00 17.50 -19.53
N GLU A 287 16.29 18.55 -19.08
CA GLU A 287 15.23 19.24 -19.85
C GLU A 287 15.70 19.74 -21.23
N GLU A 288 17.01 19.90 -21.43
CA GLU A 288 17.61 20.26 -22.71
C GLU A 288 17.45 19.18 -23.81
N TYR A 289 17.08 17.95 -23.46
CA TYR A 289 16.94 16.84 -24.40
C TYR A 289 15.48 16.66 -24.86
N PRO A 290 15.16 16.70 -26.16
CA PRO A 290 13.78 16.67 -26.67
C PRO A 290 13.17 15.25 -26.71
N ARG A 291 13.68 14.30 -25.91
CA ARG A 291 13.19 12.92 -25.86
C ARG A 291 12.15 12.76 -24.75
N ASN A 292 11.31 11.72 -24.87
CA ASN A 292 10.43 11.35 -23.76
C ASN A 292 11.28 10.93 -22.55
N PRO A 293 10.92 11.38 -21.33
CA PRO A 293 11.71 11.11 -20.14
C PRO A 293 11.69 9.62 -19.78
N LEU A 294 12.78 9.15 -19.19
CA LEU A 294 12.76 7.94 -18.36
C LEU A 294 12.12 8.30 -17.02
N VAL A 295 11.13 7.54 -16.57
CA VAL A 295 10.34 7.90 -15.38
C VAL A 295 10.73 6.98 -14.22
N LEU A 296 11.16 7.59 -13.12
CA LEU A 296 11.53 6.92 -11.89
C LEU A 296 10.57 7.33 -10.77
N VAL A 297 10.40 6.44 -9.79
CA VAL A 297 9.67 6.72 -8.54
C VAL A 297 10.64 6.74 -7.39
N TYR A 298 10.70 7.85 -6.68
CA TYR A 298 11.50 8.03 -5.48
C TYR A 298 10.62 7.93 -4.23
N MET A 299 11.00 7.06 -3.32
CA MET A 299 10.30 6.80 -2.06
C MET A 299 11.26 6.95 -0.89
N ARG A 300 10.90 7.78 0.09
CA ARG A 300 11.69 8.03 1.32
C ARG A 300 11.41 7.03 2.43
N HIS A 301 10.25 6.37 2.37
CA HIS A 301 9.74 5.48 3.41
C HIS A 301 9.42 4.07 2.88
N ALA A 302 9.89 3.72 1.68
CA ALA A 302 9.62 2.41 1.06
C ALA A 302 10.05 1.24 1.95
N TYR A 303 11.23 1.36 2.59
CA TYR A 303 11.83 0.32 3.42
C TYR A 303 12.31 0.91 4.76
N GLY A 304 12.53 0.04 5.75
CA GLY A 304 13.13 0.45 7.03
C GLY A 304 14.54 1.05 6.88
N LEU A 305 15.22 0.81 5.75
CA LEU A 305 16.54 1.36 5.42
C LEU A 305 16.48 2.74 4.74
N GLY A 306 15.29 3.27 4.46
CA GLY A 306 15.10 4.62 3.94
C GLY A 306 14.79 4.67 2.44
N GLU A 307 15.57 5.50 1.75
CA GLU A 307 15.32 6.00 0.39
C GLU A 307 15.51 4.91 -0.68
N HIS A 308 14.65 4.90 -1.69
CA HIS A 308 14.67 3.88 -2.73
C HIS A 308 14.07 4.37 -4.05
N TYR A 309 14.64 3.90 -5.16
CA TYR A 309 14.14 4.14 -6.50
C TYR A 309 13.44 2.90 -7.06
N ASN A 310 12.26 3.11 -7.64
CA ASN A 310 11.55 2.13 -8.44
C ASN A 310 11.39 2.61 -9.88
N SER A 311 11.12 1.68 -10.78
CA SER A 311 10.70 1.96 -12.14
C SER A 311 9.17 2.18 -12.17
N VAL A 312 8.65 2.56 -13.32
CA VAL A 312 7.21 2.56 -13.60
C VAL A 312 6.89 1.58 -14.71
N THR A 313 5.65 1.14 -14.76
CA THR A 313 5.11 0.48 -15.95
C THR A 313 3.73 1.02 -16.28
N ARG A 314 3.28 0.86 -17.52
CA ARG A 314 1.95 1.32 -17.93
C ARG A 314 0.87 0.50 -17.25
N TYR A 315 -0.12 1.19 -16.71
CA TYR A 315 -1.28 0.56 -16.10
C TYR A 315 -2.10 -0.16 -17.17
N LEU A 316 -2.06 -1.50 -17.18
CA LEU A 316 -2.79 -2.33 -18.14
C LEU A 316 -4.25 -2.53 -17.71
N ALA A 317 -5.02 -1.45 -17.54
CA ALA A 317 -6.47 -1.53 -17.33
C ALA A 317 -7.19 -2.30 -18.46
N PHE A 318 -6.62 -2.25 -19.67
CA PHE A 318 -7.26 -2.79 -20.87
C PHE A 318 -7.18 -4.33 -20.98
N LEU A 319 -6.18 -4.97 -20.36
CA LEU A 319 -6.04 -6.43 -20.41
C LEU A 319 -6.93 -7.13 -19.39
N ILE A 320 -7.06 -6.60 -18.18
CA ILE A 320 -7.93 -7.21 -17.15
C ILE A 320 -9.40 -7.06 -17.54
N SER A 321 -9.77 -5.91 -18.12
CA SER A 321 -11.15 -5.63 -18.56
C SER A 321 -11.58 -6.38 -19.83
N ASN A 322 -10.67 -7.08 -20.52
CA ASN A 322 -10.99 -7.82 -21.74
C ASN A 322 -10.33 -9.20 -21.81
N TRP A 323 -9.79 -9.74 -20.71
CA TRP A 323 -9.14 -11.07 -20.71
C TRP A 323 -10.13 -12.19 -21.11
N TRP A 324 -11.44 -11.99 -20.90
CA TRP A 324 -12.49 -12.88 -21.41
C TRP A 324 -12.77 -12.76 -22.92
N LYS A 325 -12.22 -11.74 -23.62
CA LYS A 325 -12.37 -11.57 -25.08
C LYS A 325 -11.22 -12.18 -25.88
N THR A 326 -10.13 -12.64 -25.27
CA THR A 326 -9.10 -13.37 -26.01
C THR A 326 -9.65 -14.76 -26.35
N PRO A 327 -9.78 -15.14 -27.64
CA PRO A 327 -10.29 -16.46 -28.01
C PRO A 327 -9.38 -17.53 -27.43
N LYS A 328 -9.94 -18.45 -26.64
CA LYS A 328 -9.23 -19.68 -26.27
C LYS A 328 -8.90 -20.40 -27.58
N ALA A 329 -7.61 -20.59 -27.85
CA ALA A 329 -7.16 -21.45 -28.93
C ALA A 329 -7.78 -22.85 -28.70
N GLY A 330 -8.76 -23.20 -29.53
CA GLY A 330 -9.37 -24.52 -29.52
C GLY A 330 -8.36 -25.58 -29.92
N PRO A 331 -8.52 -26.83 -29.48
CA PRO A 331 -7.59 -27.89 -29.80
C PRO A 331 -7.56 -28.11 -31.32
N VAL A 332 -6.34 -28.10 -31.87
CA VAL A 332 -6.08 -28.54 -33.25
C VAL A 332 -6.37 -30.05 -33.29
N THR A 333 -7.38 -30.42 -34.06
CA THR A 333 -7.76 -31.81 -34.36
C THR A 333 -6.69 -32.55 -35.14
#